data_AF-A0A2E4DUU0-F1
#
_entry.id   AF-A0A2E4DUU0-F1
#
_cell.length_a   1.000
_cell.length_b   1.000
_cell.length_c   1.000
_cell.angle_alpha   90.00
_cell.angle_beta   90.00
_cell.angle_gamma   90.00
#
_symmetry.space_group_name_H-M   'P 1'
#
loop_
_entity.id
_entity.type
_entity.pdbx_description
1 polymer ?
#
loop_
_entity_poly.entity_id
_entity_poly.type
_entity_poly.pdbx_seq_one_letter_code
_entity_poly.pdbx_strand_id
1 'polypeptide(L)'
;MRKGNLLWLCIATTLILTNVVMSQDPDRNPDERQRKAELRERRERRGRAGQERLKTFIMERLDSLLQQVGESIGQRYELEETTIKKLRQTVRESVENQLNQEKDKGSISDMRRIAGIARDGGMQMLEMLFSQPNCRAALAKHLNGKQFQDYLDFTKARGQRGQRVVNRQLTALIDQQLSLTSNQRKKIEQMLVIKTSDGWPSMDTLTMTSKEAINLVHQNHTGQIDEIFSQKQSEIWQRLVTSSKDGETEWRAKDGNDLKARFHKAEVEIAEAVKAGRITKEQADERLEGLRRRLWAEERNQRDPAIMEESENASQNTAKLIAEAQLAAHTEQLGPLNERASRRLALVSKGVVEQLLEARDEWKDLNFDDDITNHPLYQKTIEDVLTEDAFDQYNAYQVERLAFRQKVSRDLVVASLDTHLLLSENQRKHFEVITDMVNMWQPTPIATGLALTPVHTLIQLSEQLNNEALSPWQWNRFNPVIEAIQPLLHEPEFQE
;
A
#
# COMPACT_ATOMS: atom_id res chain seq x y z
N MET A 1 -75.39 0.73 -1.23
CA MET A 1 -74.03 0.65 -1.83
C MET A 1 -73.54 2.05 -2.08
N ARG A 2 -72.44 2.45 -1.43
CA ARG A 2 -72.17 3.85 -1.05
C ARG A 2 -71.48 4.64 -2.17
N LYS A 3 -71.97 5.86 -2.38
CA LYS A 3 -71.53 6.95 -3.28
C LYS A 3 -70.07 7.42 -3.10
N GLY A 4 -69.22 6.68 -2.37
CA GLY A 4 -67.84 7.07 -2.05
C GLY A 4 -66.81 6.76 -3.13
N ASN A 5 -67.02 5.72 -3.95
CA ASN A 5 -65.99 5.26 -4.90
C ASN A 5 -65.99 6.00 -6.24
N LEU A 6 -67.11 6.59 -6.67
CA LEU A 6 -67.13 7.40 -7.91
C LEU A 6 -66.45 8.77 -7.72
N LEU A 7 -66.56 9.36 -6.53
CA LEU A 7 -65.95 10.66 -6.23
C LEU A 7 -64.42 10.58 -6.24
N TRP A 8 -63.87 9.51 -5.68
CA TRP A 8 -62.42 9.27 -5.66
C TRP A 8 -61.84 8.99 -7.04
N LEU A 9 -62.58 8.29 -7.91
CA LEU A 9 -62.14 8.04 -9.28
C LEU A 9 -62.14 9.32 -10.13
N CYS A 10 -63.14 10.19 -9.96
CA CYS A 10 -63.18 11.51 -10.63
C CYS A 10 -62.08 12.46 -10.14
N ILE A 11 -61.76 12.46 -8.85
CA ILE A 11 -60.66 13.27 -8.27
C ILE A 11 -59.30 12.76 -8.75
N ALA A 12 -59.09 11.44 -8.81
CA ALA A 12 -57.83 10.86 -9.29
C ALA A 12 -57.62 11.14 -10.80
N THR A 13 -58.66 11.03 -11.62
CA THR A 13 -58.58 11.31 -13.06
C THR A 13 -58.42 12.79 -13.36
N THR A 14 -59.06 13.69 -12.60
CA THR A 14 -58.77 15.14 -12.73
C THR A 14 -57.34 15.45 -12.31
N LEU A 15 -56.83 14.94 -11.19
CA LEU A 15 -55.43 15.19 -10.77
C LEU A 15 -54.39 14.66 -11.77
N ILE A 16 -54.65 13.52 -12.43
CA ILE A 16 -53.77 12.98 -13.46
C ILE A 16 -53.87 13.83 -14.75
N LEU A 17 -55.07 14.26 -15.15
CA LEU A 17 -55.24 15.15 -16.31
C LEU A 17 -54.66 16.55 -16.06
N THR A 18 -54.75 17.11 -14.86
CA THR A 18 -54.09 18.38 -14.52
C THR A 18 -52.57 18.22 -14.57
N ASN A 19 -52.01 17.12 -14.08
CA ASN A 19 -50.54 16.90 -14.15
C ASN A 19 -50.04 16.63 -15.58
N VAL A 20 -50.82 15.92 -16.42
CA VAL A 20 -50.43 15.65 -17.81
C VAL A 20 -50.61 16.88 -18.70
N VAL A 21 -51.70 17.65 -18.54
CA VAL A 21 -51.89 18.93 -19.27
C VAL A 21 -50.88 19.99 -18.82
N MET A 22 -50.49 20.00 -17.53
CA MET A 22 -49.41 20.88 -17.04
C MET A 22 -48.00 20.49 -17.50
N SER A 23 -47.82 19.36 -18.20
CA SER A 23 -46.53 18.93 -18.76
C SER A 23 -46.32 19.32 -20.23
N GLN A 24 -47.34 19.88 -20.90
CA GLN A 24 -47.31 20.19 -22.34
C GLN A 24 -47.55 21.66 -22.68
N ASP A 25 -47.39 22.58 -21.73
CA ASP A 25 -47.48 24.02 -21.99
C ASP A 25 -46.08 24.63 -22.27
N PRO A 26 -45.76 25.03 -23.51
CA PRO A 26 -44.42 25.52 -23.88
C PRO A 26 -44.06 26.88 -23.25
N ASP A 27 -45.04 27.60 -22.67
CA ASP A 27 -44.89 29.00 -22.23
C ASP A 27 -44.86 29.22 -20.71
N ARG A 28 -44.64 28.17 -19.92
CA ARG A 28 -44.59 28.32 -18.47
C ARG A 28 -43.27 28.95 -17.95
N ASN A 29 -43.44 30.19 -17.49
CA ASN A 29 -42.69 30.95 -16.48
C ASN A 29 -41.20 31.28 -16.76
N PRO A 30 -40.85 32.55 -17.12
CA PRO A 30 -39.46 32.98 -17.29
C PRO A 30 -38.59 32.78 -16.03
N ASP A 31 -39.20 32.76 -14.83
CA ASP A 31 -38.52 32.53 -13.56
C ASP A 31 -37.98 31.08 -13.42
N GLU A 32 -38.67 30.08 -14.00
CA GLU A 32 -38.19 28.69 -13.96
C GLU A 32 -37.05 28.45 -14.96
N ARG A 33 -37.10 29.11 -16.14
CA ARG A 33 -35.99 29.12 -17.10
C ARG A 33 -34.77 29.83 -16.52
N GLN A 34 -34.95 30.96 -15.84
CA GLN A 34 -33.89 31.66 -15.12
C GLN A 34 -33.29 30.80 -14.01
N ARG A 35 -34.10 30.16 -13.15
CA ARG A 35 -33.60 29.24 -12.11
C ARG A 35 -32.82 28.06 -12.67
N LYS A 36 -33.29 27.45 -13.78
CA LYS A 36 -32.54 26.37 -14.46
C LYS A 36 -31.23 26.87 -15.07
N ALA A 37 -31.22 28.08 -15.64
CA ALA A 37 -30.01 28.71 -16.16
C ALA A 37 -29.01 29.06 -15.05
N GLU A 38 -29.47 29.63 -13.92
CA GLU A 38 -28.63 29.92 -12.75
C GLU A 38 -28.06 28.63 -12.12
N LEU A 39 -28.86 27.56 -12.04
CA LEU A 39 -28.38 26.27 -11.53
C LEU A 39 -27.34 25.65 -12.47
N ARG A 40 -27.51 25.78 -13.80
CA ARG A 40 -26.51 25.38 -14.79
C ARG A 40 -25.23 26.20 -14.62
N GLU A 41 -25.35 27.52 -14.53
CA GLU A 41 -24.21 28.40 -14.35
C GLU A 41 -23.46 28.14 -13.03
N ARG A 42 -24.18 27.90 -11.93
CA ARG A 42 -23.58 27.49 -10.63
C ARG A 42 -22.90 26.13 -10.70
N ARG A 43 -23.41 25.19 -11.49
CA ARG A 43 -22.76 23.88 -11.73
C ARG A 43 -21.50 24.06 -12.58
N GLU A 44 -21.55 24.87 -13.62
CA GLU A 44 -20.40 25.19 -14.48
C GLU A 44 -19.31 25.96 -13.72
N ARG A 45 -19.67 26.93 -12.87
CA ARG A 45 -18.72 27.64 -12.00
C ARG A 45 -18.05 26.69 -11.00
N ARG A 46 -18.81 25.78 -10.38
CA ARG A 46 -18.25 24.74 -9.50
C ARG A 46 -17.37 23.75 -10.25
N GLY A 47 -17.75 23.35 -11.45
CA GLY A 47 -16.94 22.50 -12.33
C GLY A 47 -15.60 23.15 -12.69
N ARG A 48 -15.63 24.42 -13.12
CA ARG A 48 -14.43 25.21 -13.42
C ARG A 48 -13.53 25.39 -12.20
N ALA A 49 -14.09 25.69 -11.04
CA ALA A 49 -13.32 25.81 -9.80
C ALA A 49 -12.68 24.48 -9.37
N GLY A 50 -13.36 23.35 -9.57
CA GLY A 50 -12.81 22.02 -9.33
C GLY A 50 -11.66 21.66 -10.26
N GLN A 51 -11.78 21.99 -11.55
CA GLN A 51 -10.72 21.81 -12.54
C GLN A 51 -9.47 22.64 -12.22
N GLU A 52 -9.63 23.90 -11.82
CA GLU A 52 -8.49 24.75 -11.43
C GLU A 52 -7.76 24.21 -10.20
N ARG A 53 -8.49 23.73 -9.18
CA ARG A 53 -7.88 23.10 -8.01
C ARG A 53 -7.05 21.86 -8.38
N LEU A 54 -7.59 21.00 -9.26
CA LEU A 54 -6.87 19.82 -9.76
C LEU A 54 -5.64 20.22 -10.56
N LYS A 55 -5.75 21.23 -11.45
CA LYS A 55 -4.61 21.75 -12.21
C LYS A 55 -3.52 22.24 -11.27
N THR A 56 -3.84 23.08 -10.28
CA THR A 56 -2.86 23.58 -9.31
C THR A 56 -2.17 22.44 -8.56
N PHE A 57 -2.92 21.45 -8.08
CA PHE A 57 -2.37 20.28 -7.41
C PHE A 57 -1.39 19.50 -8.31
N ILE A 58 -1.77 19.25 -9.57
CA ILE A 58 -0.91 18.56 -10.54
C ILE A 58 0.37 19.36 -10.80
N MET A 59 0.27 20.69 -10.97
CA MET A 59 1.42 21.54 -11.24
C MET A 59 2.38 21.63 -10.04
N GLU A 60 1.88 21.73 -8.81
CA GLU A 60 2.72 21.71 -7.60
C GLU A 60 3.52 20.39 -7.48
N ARG A 61 2.87 19.25 -7.77
CA ARG A 61 3.53 17.94 -7.79
C ARG A 61 4.54 17.81 -8.93
N LEU A 62 4.20 18.35 -10.10
CA LEU A 62 5.08 18.38 -11.27
C LEU A 62 6.34 19.18 -10.99
N ASP A 63 6.22 20.37 -10.40
CA ASP A 63 7.34 21.26 -10.13
C ASP A 63 8.36 20.57 -9.19
N SER A 64 7.86 19.89 -8.15
CA SER A 64 8.70 19.08 -7.26
C SER A 64 9.40 17.93 -8.01
N LEU A 65 8.68 17.18 -8.85
CA LEU A 65 9.26 16.08 -9.63
C LEU A 65 10.30 16.59 -10.65
N LEU A 66 10.00 17.67 -11.37
CA LEU A 66 10.90 18.24 -12.37
C LEU A 66 12.19 18.77 -11.74
N GLN A 67 12.12 19.28 -10.51
CA GLN A 67 13.32 19.62 -9.76
C GLN A 67 14.22 18.38 -9.58
N GLN A 68 13.66 17.29 -9.05
CA GLN A 68 14.40 16.04 -8.77
C GLN A 68 14.94 15.38 -10.05
N VAL A 69 14.10 15.31 -11.09
CA VAL A 69 14.48 14.76 -12.40
C VAL A 69 15.56 15.62 -13.04
N GLY A 70 15.44 16.95 -12.96
CA GLY A 70 16.43 17.88 -13.47
C GLY A 70 17.79 17.71 -12.79
N GLU A 71 17.80 17.54 -11.47
CA GLU A 71 19.02 17.28 -10.69
C GLU A 71 19.61 15.89 -11.02
N SER A 72 18.79 14.84 -11.13
CA SER A 72 19.22 13.48 -11.50
C SER A 72 19.84 13.44 -12.91
N ILE A 73 19.19 14.05 -13.91
CA ILE A 73 19.71 14.18 -15.28
C ILE A 73 20.98 15.03 -15.28
N GLY A 74 20.97 16.14 -14.54
CA GLY A 74 22.09 17.07 -14.45
C GLY A 74 23.35 16.41 -13.91
N GLN A 75 23.22 15.62 -12.85
CA GLN A 75 24.34 14.84 -12.28
C GLN A 75 24.82 13.75 -13.25
N ARG A 76 23.90 13.02 -13.89
CA ARG A 76 24.25 11.89 -14.78
C ARG A 76 25.04 12.33 -16.03
N TYR A 77 24.75 13.52 -16.56
CA TYR A 77 25.33 14.00 -17.81
C TYR A 77 26.13 15.29 -17.67
N GLU A 78 26.43 15.71 -16.43
CA GLU A 78 27.19 16.92 -16.12
C GLU A 78 26.63 18.17 -16.81
N LEU A 79 25.30 18.32 -16.78
CA LEU A 79 24.65 19.45 -17.44
C LEU A 79 24.79 20.74 -16.63
N GLU A 80 25.00 21.85 -17.34
CA GLU A 80 24.97 23.17 -16.72
C GLU A 80 23.61 23.49 -16.10
N GLU A 81 23.62 24.26 -15.00
CA GLU A 81 22.40 24.65 -14.29
C GLU A 81 21.41 25.41 -15.19
N THR A 82 21.93 26.18 -16.15
CA THR A 82 21.11 26.91 -17.14
C THR A 82 20.32 25.96 -18.04
N THR A 83 20.94 24.86 -18.48
CA THR A 83 20.31 23.79 -19.26
C THR A 83 19.26 23.05 -18.44
N ILE A 84 19.57 22.74 -17.17
CA ILE A 84 18.61 22.09 -16.26
C ILE A 84 17.39 22.98 -16.01
N LYS A 85 17.58 24.30 -15.81
CA LYS A 85 16.47 25.26 -15.67
C LYS A 85 15.60 25.31 -16.93
N LYS A 86 16.20 25.39 -18.12
CA LYS A 86 15.46 25.39 -19.40
C LYS A 86 14.71 24.08 -19.65
N LEU A 87 15.32 22.93 -19.32
CA LEU A 87 14.68 21.62 -19.41
C LEU A 87 13.42 21.58 -18.56
N ARG A 88 13.53 21.93 -17.26
CA ARG A 88 12.39 21.97 -16.34
C ARG A 88 11.27 22.88 -16.86
N GLN A 89 11.62 24.10 -17.27
CA GLN A 89 10.66 25.06 -17.80
C GLN A 89 9.91 24.53 -19.03
N THR A 90 10.62 23.92 -19.98
CA THR A 90 10.02 23.43 -21.23
C THR A 90 9.06 22.27 -20.98
N VAL A 91 9.42 21.35 -20.08
CA VAL A 91 8.53 20.23 -19.72
C VAL A 91 7.32 20.74 -18.95
N ARG A 92 7.51 21.67 -18.01
CA ARG A 92 6.44 22.32 -17.26
C ARG A 92 5.41 22.98 -18.18
N GLU A 93 5.88 23.78 -19.15
CA GLU A 93 5.03 24.44 -20.15
C GLU A 93 4.28 23.42 -21.01
N SER A 94 4.93 22.32 -21.41
CA SER A 94 4.29 21.24 -22.18
C SER A 94 3.11 20.62 -21.42
N VAL A 95 3.29 20.29 -20.14
CA VAL A 95 2.23 19.72 -19.30
C VAL A 95 1.13 20.74 -19.04
N GLU A 96 1.49 21.99 -18.73
CA GLU A 96 0.52 23.06 -18.51
C GLU A 96 -0.37 23.29 -19.74
N ASN A 97 0.22 23.31 -20.93
CA ASN A 97 -0.53 23.43 -22.19
C ASN A 97 -1.47 22.25 -22.41
N GLN A 98 -1.04 21.03 -22.08
CA GLN A 98 -1.89 19.85 -22.16
C GLN A 98 -3.07 19.93 -21.17
N LEU A 99 -2.83 20.34 -19.93
CA LEU A 99 -3.90 20.51 -18.93
C LEU A 99 -4.90 21.59 -19.34
N ASN A 100 -4.43 22.68 -19.96
CA ASN A 100 -5.30 23.72 -20.53
C ASN A 100 -6.16 23.16 -21.68
N GLN A 101 -5.60 22.33 -22.56
CA GLN A 101 -6.38 21.68 -23.63
C GLN A 101 -7.45 20.73 -23.08
N GLU A 102 -7.15 19.95 -22.04
CA GLU A 102 -8.14 19.06 -21.42
C GLU A 102 -9.25 19.84 -20.69
N LYS A 103 -8.92 21.02 -20.16
CA LYS A 103 -9.91 21.96 -19.63
C LYS A 103 -10.87 22.44 -20.71
N ASP A 104 -10.35 22.83 -21.86
CA ASP A 104 -11.14 23.36 -22.97
C ASP A 104 -12.06 22.30 -23.61
N LYS A 105 -11.68 21.02 -23.54
CA LYS A 105 -12.54 19.87 -23.92
C LYS A 105 -13.65 19.56 -22.92
N GLY A 106 -13.63 20.16 -21.72
CA GLY A 106 -14.60 19.90 -20.67
C GLY A 106 -14.44 18.56 -19.94
N SER A 107 -13.35 17.82 -20.19
CA SER A 107 -13.09 16.50 -19.60
C SER A 107 -12.52 16.62 -18.19
N ILE A 108 -13.38 16.56 -17.16
CA ILE A 108 -12.94 16.50 -15.76
C ILE A 108 -12.35 15.12 -15.39
N SER A 109 -12.71 14.07 -16.13
CA SER A 109 -12.23 12.70 -15.91
C SER A 109 -10.73 12.58 -16.15
N ASP A 110 -10.22 13.21 -17.21
CA ASP A 110 -8.79 13.14 -17.54
C ASP A 110 -7.94 13.91 -16.53
N MET A 111 -8.40 15.09 -16.08
CA MET A 111 -7.73 15.81 -14.98
C MET A 111 -7.74 15.01 -13.68
N ARG A 112 -8.84 14.34 -13.34
CA ARG A 112 -8.90 13.47 -12.14
C ARG A 112 -7.96 12.30 -12.25
N ARG A 113 -7.84 11.69 -13.42
CA ARG A 113 -6.89 10.59 -13.67
C ARG A 113 -5.45 11.07 -13.48
N ILE A 114 -5.07 12.21 -14.07
CA ILE A 114 -3.73 12.79 -13.90
C ILE A 114 -3.49 13.19 -12.43
N ALA A 115 -4.49 13.74 -11.76
CA ALA A 115 -4.39 14.05 -10.33
C ALA A 115 -4.25 12.79 -9.46
N GLY A 116 -4.86 11.67 -9.85
CA GLY A 116 -4.62 10.36 -9.23
C GLY A 116 -3.16 9.95 -9.35
N ILE A 117 -2.62 9.95 -10.58
CA ILE A 117 -1.20 9.66 -10.83
C ILE A 117 -0.27 10.60 -10.04
N ALA A 118 -0.59 11.90 -9.97
CA ALA A 118 0.18 12.88 -9.21
C ALA A 118 0.07 12.72 -7.69
N ARG A 119 -1.02 12.08 -7.19
CA ARG A 119 -1.22 11.75 -5.78
C ARG A 119 -0.34 10.59 -5.36
N ASP A 120 -0.26 9.57 -6.20
CA ASP A 120 0.45 8.32 -5.92
C ASP A 120 1.98 8.48 -6.07
N GLY A 121 2.43 9.49 -6.82
CA GLY A 121 3.76 10.09 -6.67
C GLY A 121 4.78 9.83 -7.78
N GLY A 122 6.03 10.23 -7.49
CA GLY A 122 7.03 10.69 -8.47
C GLY A 122 7.33 9.78 -9.66
N MET A 123 7.40 8.45 -9.48
CA MET A 123 7.73 7.55 -10.59
C MET A 123 6.56 7.31 -11.55
N GLN A 124 5.32 7.12 -11.07
CA GLN A 124 4.17 7.00 -11.96
C GLN A 124 3.96 8.30 -12.76
N MET A 125 4.16 9.43 -12.09
CA MET A 125 4.12 10.73 -12.75
C MET A 125 5.27 10.89 -13.77
N LEU A 126 6.47 10.39 -13.47
CA LEU A 126 7.60 10.36 -14.41
C LEU A 126 7.32 9.47 -15.62
N GLU A 127 6.74 8.28 -15.43
CA GLU A 127 6.33 7.39 -16.51
C GLU A 127 5.26 8.00 -17.39
N MET A 128 4.29 8.69 -16.79
CA MET A 128 3.31 9.47 -17.51
C MET A 128 3.98 10.54 -18.38
N LEU A 129 4.95 11.30 -17.84
CA LEU A 129 5.72 12.29 -18.61
C LEU A 129 6.47 11.64 -19.77
N PHE A 130 7.11 10.48 -19.55
CA PHE A 130 7.84 9.78 -20.60
C PHE A 130 6.98 9.06 -21.62
N SER A 131 5.72 8.81 -21.30
CA SER A 131 4.74 8.23 -22.23
C SER A 131 4.12 9.27 -23.16
N GLN A 132 4.14 10.56 -22.78
CA GLN A 132 3.53 11.64 -23.55
C GLN A 132 4.48 12.18 -24.64
N PRO A 133 4.09 12.18 -25.93
CA PRO A 133 4.95 12.65 -27.02
C PRO A 133 5.45 14.10 -26.84
N ASN A 134 4.59 15.00 -26.38
CA ASN A 134 4.94 16.42 -26.18
C ASN A 134 6.00 16.59 -25.08
N CYS A 135 5.87 15.85 -23.98
CA CYS A 135 6.82 15.86 -22.88
C CYS A 135 8.16 15.20 -23.28
N ARG A 136 8.13 14.11 -24.05
CA ARG A 136 9.35 13.51 -24.65
C ARG A 136 10.06 14.51 -25.56
N ALA A 137 9.32 15.21 -26.43
CA ALA A 137 9.87 16.22 -27.31
C ALA A 137 10.46 17.41 -26.53
N ALA A 138 9.81 17.83 -25.44
CA ALA A 138 10.31 18.87 -24.54
C ALA A 138 11.65 18.49 -23.89
N LEU A 139 11.79 17.25 -23.43
CA LEU A 139 13.06 16.73 -22.87
C LEU A 139 14.16 16.63 -23.93
N ALA A 140 13.82 16.16 -25.14
CA ALA A 140 14.76 15.99 -26.25
C ALA A 140 15.32 17.32 -26.81
N LYS A 141 14.71 18.47 -26.47
CA LYS A 141 15.28 19.79 -26.84
C LYS A 141 16.56 20.13 -26.09
N HIS A 142 16.76 19.54 -24.90
CA HIS A 142 17.86 19.88 -23.99
C HIS A 142 18.82 18.71 -23.75
N LEU A 143 18.52 17.53 -24.29
CA LEU A 143 19.34 16.34 -24.24
C LEU A 143 19.66 15.88 -25.66
N ASN A 144 20.90 15.44 -25.90
CA ASN A 144 21.19 14.80 -27.19
C ASN A 144 20.48 13.43 -27.27
N GLY A 145 20.33 12.90 -28.49
CA GLY A 145 19.57 11.66 -28.72
C GLY A 145 20.09 10.45 -27.92
N LYS A 146 21.41 10.37 -27.69
CA LYS A 146 22.02 9.30 -26.90
C LYS A 146 21.71 9.46 -25.41
N GLN A 147 21.85 10.67 -24.85
CA GLN A 147 21.54 10.97 -23.45
C GLN A 147 20.06 10.77 -23.14
N PHE A 148 19.17 11.17 -24.05
CA PHE A 148 17.75 10.97 -23.86
C PHE A 148 17.39 9.49 -23.81
N GLN A 149 17.87 8.70 -24.77
CA GLN A 149 17.62 7.26 -24.81
C GLN A 149 18.22 6.54 -23.59
N ASP A 150 19.46 6.87 -23.22
CA ASP A 150 20.11 6.32 -22.02
C ASP A 150 19.31 6.62 -20.74
N TYR A 151 18.74 7.82 -20.60
CA TYR A 151 17.96 8.18 -19.41
C TYR A 151 16.62 7.45 -19.35
N LEU A 152 15.99 7.24 -20.51
CA LEU A 152 14.77 6.44 -20.61
C LEU A 152 15.04 4.98 -20.22
N ASP A 153 16.11 4.38 -20.77
CA ASP A 153 16.49 3.00 -20.47
C ASP A 153 16.89 2.84 -19.01
N PHE A 154 17.60 3.82 -18.45
CA PHE A 154 17.95 3.87 -17.04
C PHE A 154 16.72 3.92 -16.13
N THR A 155 15.73 4.75 -16.45
CA THR A 155 14.49 4.87 -15.66
C THR A 155 13.62 3.62 -15.80
N LYS A 156 13.55 3.03 -17.00
CA LYS A 156 12.87 1.75 -17.24
C LYS A 156 13.53 0.62 -16.45
N ALA A 157 14.86 0.57 -16.42
CA ALA A 157 15.60 -0.43 -15.65
C ALA A 157 15.41 -0.26 -14.14
N ARG A 158 15.39 0.98 -13.62
CA ARG A 158 14.96 1.28 -12.24
C ARG A 158 13.59 0.71 -11.99
N GLY A 159 12.70 0.93 -12.95
CA GLY A 159 11.35 0.45 -12.83
C GLY A 159 11.24 -1.09 -12.71
N GLN A 160 11.90 -1.79 -13.63
CA GLN A 160 11.95 -3.25 -13.61
C GLN A 160 12.65 -3.83 -12.37
N ARG A 161 13.58 -3.10 -11.76
CA ARG A 161 14.16 -3.50 -10.46
C ARG A 161 13.12 -3.40 -9.35
N GLY A 162 12.45 -2.26 -9.23
CA GLY A 162 11.41 -2.04 -8.23
C GLY A 162 10.33 -3.14 -8.26
N GLN A 163 9.75 -3.41 -9.42
CA GLN A 163 8.72 -4.44 -9.58
C GLN A 163 9.21 -5.83 -9.15
N ARG A 164 10.43 -6.22 -9.55
CA ARG A 164 10.98 -7.55 -9.20
C ARG A 164 11.11 -7.71 -7.70
N VAL A 165 11.48 -6.64 -7.01
CA VAL A 165 11.66 -6.67 -5.56
C VAL A 165 10.31 -6.69 -4.84
N VAL A 166 9.30 -5.96 -5.32
CA VAL A 166 7.92 -6.06 -4.80
C VAL A 166 7.38 -7.49 -4.95
N ASN A 167 7.57 -8.12 -6.12
CA ASN A 167 7.15 -9.51 -6.33
C ASN A 167 7.84 -10.49 -5.37
N ARG A 168 9.12 -10.26 -5.08
CA ARG A 168 9.86 -11.02 -4.07
C ARG A 168 9.34 -10.78 -2.66
N GLN A 169 8.98 -9.54 -2.31
CA GLN A 169 8.38 -9.22 -1.00
C GLN A 169 7.04 -9.94 -0.82
N LEU A 170 6.16 -9.89 -1.82
CA LEU A 170 4.91 -10.65 -1.81
C LEU A 170 5.18 -12.15 -1.61
N THR A 171 6.18 -12.69 -2.32
CA THR A 171 6.60 -14.08 -2.18
C THR A 171 7.14 -14.40 -0.78
N ALA A 172 7.90 -13.50 -0.17
CA ALA A 172 8.45 -13.65 1.18
C ALA A 172 7.36 -13.63 2.27
N LEU A 173 6.37 -12.77 2.12
CA LEU A 173 5.21 -12.70 3.02
C LEU A 173 4.31 -13.94 2.89
N ILE A 174 4.17 -14.51 1.69
CA ILE A 174 3.48 -15.79 1.50
C ILE A 174 4.33 -16.95 2.07
N ASP A 175 5.66 -16.92 1.89
CA ASP A 175 6.60 -17.90 2.48
C ASP A 175 6.52 -17.95 4.00
N GLN A 176 6.34 -16.79 4.64
CA GLN A 176 6.15 -16.68 6.08
C GLN A 176 4.92 -17.44 6.58
N GLN A 177 3.84 -17.47 5.79
CA GLN A 177 2.58 -18.12 6.19
C GLN A 177 2.49 -19.59 5.77
N LEU A 178 3.19 -19.98 4.70
CA LEU A 178 3.03 -21.30 4.06
C LEU A 178 4.28 -22.18 4.09
N SER A 179 5.42 -21.69 4.59
CA SER A 179 6.71 -22.42 4.59
C SER A 179 7.02 -22.97 3.20
N LEU A 180 7.27 -22.08 2.25
CA LEU A 180 7.43 -22.41 0.84
C LEU A 180 8.82 -22.98 0.53
N THR A 181 8.84 -23.98 -0.35
CA THR A 181 10.10 -24.46 -0.92
C THR A 181 10.71 -23.43 -1.90
N SER A 182 12.02 -23.50 -2.12
CA SER A 182 12.72 -22.66 -3.09
C SER A 182 12.10 -22.72 -4.51
N ASN A 183 11.65 -23.89 -4.94
CA ASN A 183 10.97 -24.07 -6.23
C ASN A 183 9.59 -23.38 -6.25
N GLN A 184 8.83 -23.46 -5.16
CA GLN A 184 7.54 -22.77 -5.05
C GLN A 184 7.71 -21.25 -5.08
N ARG A 185 8.67 -20.71 -4.32
CA ARG A 185 8.99 -19.27 -4.36
C ARG A 185 9.32 -18.79 -5.77
N LYS A 186 10.16 -19.55 -6.49
CA LYS A 186 10.50 -19.25 -7.89
C LYS A 186 9.27 -19.24 -8.82
N LYS A 187 8.36 -20.22 -8.66
CA LYS A 187 7.11 -20.28 -9.44
C LYS A 187 6.19 -19.10 -9.14
N ILE A 188 6.07 -18.71 -7.86
CA ILE A 188 5.27 -17.55 -7.46
C ILE A 188 5.87 -16.27 -8.03
N GLU A 189 7.19 -16.06 -7.89
CA GLU A 189 7.87 -14.90 -8.47
C GLU A 189 7.64 -14.80 -9.98
N GLN A 190 7.66 -15.92 -10.70
CA GLN A 190 7.38 -15.98 -12.14
C GLN A 190 5.91 -15.68 -12.47
N MET A 191 4.98 -16.21 -11.68
CA MET A 191 3.54 -15.98 -11.84
C MET A 191 3.17 -14.50 -11.62
N LEU A 192 3.81 -13.84 -10.64
CA LEU A 192 3.59 -12.41 -10.33
C LEU A 192 4.12 -11.46 -11.42
N VAL A 193 4.73 -11.97 -12.50
CA VAL A 193 5.15 -11.17 -13.64
C VAL A 193 3.98 -11.07 -14.64
N ILE A 194 3.00 -10.17 -14.45
CA ILE A 194 2.13 -9.63 -15.52
C ILE A 194 1.35 -8.39 -15.06
N LYS A 195 1.28 -7.40 -15.97
CA LYS A 195 0.60 -6.09 -15.97
C LYS A 195 1.17 -5.03 -15.01
N THR A 196 2.22 -4.41 -15.55
CA THR A 196 2.63 -3.02 -15.41
C THR A 196 1.48 -2.01 -15.49
N SER A 197 0.64 -1.88 -14.47
CA SER A 197 -0.14 -0.65 -14.33
C SER A 197 0.02 0.07 -13.00
N ASP A 198 0.18 -0.61 -11.85
CA ASP A 198 0.04 0.13 -10.57
C ASP A 198 1.06 -0.21 -9.45
N GLY A 199 1.97 -1.18 -9.64
CA GLY A 199 2.79 -1.75 -8.55
C GLY A 199 4.23 -1.25 -8.44
N TRP A 200 4.45 0.04 -8.24
CA TRP A 200 5.76 0.54 -7.79
C TRP A 200 5.97 0.17 -6.31
N PRO A 201 7.20 -0.12 -5.82
CA PRO A 201 7.44 -0.19 -4.39
C PRO A 201 7.15 1.20 -3.81
N SER A 202 5.97 1.35 -3.20
CA SER A 202 5.66 2.49 -2.36
C SER A 202 6.25 2.25 -0.99
N MET A 203 6.39 3.31 -0.19
CA MET A 203 6.70 3.16 1.23
C MET A 203 5.71 2.22 1.94
N ASP A 204 4.46 2.13 1.46
CA ASP A 204 3.45 1.19 2.01
C ASP A 204 3.86 -0.27 1.82
N THR A 205 4.68 -0.58 0.82
CA THR A 205 5.21 -1.94 0.62
C THR A 205 6.21 -2.34 1.71
N LEU A 206 6.85 -1.37 2.37
CA LEU A 206 7.76 -1.64 3.50
C LEU A 206 7.00 -2.10 4.75
N THR A 207 5.75 -1.66 4.89
CA THR A 207 4.86 -1.95 6.03
C THR A 207 3.78 -2.96 5.67
N MET A 208 3.85 -3.58 4.48
CA MET A 208 2.83 -4.49 3.99
C MET A 208 2.82 -5.78 4.81
N THR A 209 1.63 -6.12 5.30
CA THR A 209 1.38 -7.34 6.09
C THR A 209 1.21 -8.56 5.20
N SER A 210 1.34 -9.76 5.76
CA SER A 210 1.09 -11.00 5.02
C SER A 210 -0.35 -11.08 4.56
N LYS A 211 -1.29 -10.59 5.36
CA LYS A 211 -2.72 -10.55 5.02
C LYS A 211 -2.99 -9.69 3.78
N GLU A 212 -2.40 -8.49 3.72
CA GLU A 212 -2.52 -7.62 2.55
C GLU A 212 -1.91 -8.25 1.29
N ALA A 213 -0.72 -8.85 1.42
CA ALA A 213 -0.06 -9.55 0.33
C ALA A 213 -0.90 -10.72 -0.19
N ILE A 214 -1.43 -11.57 0.70
CA ILE A 214 -2.29 -12.71 0.35
C ILE A 214 -3.54 -12.23 -0.38
N ASN A 215 -4.22 -11.21 0.13
CA ASN A 215 -5.42 -10.66 -0.50
C ASN A 215 -5.12 -10.09 -1.90
N LEU A 216 -4.02 -9.34 -2.04
CA LEU A 216 -3.60 -8.76 -3.31
C LEU A 216 -3.31 -9.85 -4.35
N VAL A 217 -2.58 -10.90 -3.96
CA VAL A 217 -2.23 -12.00 -4.85
C VAL A 217 -3.46 -12.84 -5.18
N HIS A 218 -4.32 -13.11 -4.20
CA HIS A 218 -5.58 -13.82 -4.42
C HIS A 218 -6.45 -13.09 -5.45
N GLN A 219 -6.68 -11.78 -5.29
CA GLN A 219 -7.53 -11.00 -6.20
C GLN A 219 -7.03 -11.00 -7.65
N ASN A 220 -5.71 -10.97 -7.85
CA ASN A 220 -5.12 -10.81 -9.18
C ASN A 220 -4.73 -12.13 -9.86
N HIS A 221 -4.55 -13.21 -9.10
CA HIS A 221 -4.00 -14.47 -9.59
C HIS A 221 -4.73 -15.71 -9.05
N THR A 222 -6.01 -15.58 -8.68
CA THR A 222 -6.84 -16.72 -8.27
C THR A 222 -6.74 -17.88 -9.28
N GLY A 223 -6.60 -19.13 -8.82
CA GLY A 223 -6.52 -20.34 -9.65
C GLY A 223 -5.13 -20.72 -10.12
N GLN A 224 -4.28 -19.76 -10.53
CA GLN A 224 -2.88 -20.06 -10.90
C GLN A 224 -2.02 -20.35 -9.67
N ILE A 225 -2.27 -19.64 -8.57
CA ILE A 225 -1.50 -19.81 -7.35
C ILE A 225 -1.80 -21.15 -6.65
N ASP A 226 -3.04 -21.66 -6.77
CA ASP A 226 -3.45 -22.93 -6.17
C ASP A 226 -2.71 -24.13 -6.79
N GLU A 227 -2.23 -24.02 -8.04
CA GLU A 227 -1.43 -25.06 -8.72
C GLU A 227 0.02 -25.15 -8.20
N ILE A 228 0.48 -24.16 -7.42
CA ILE A 228 1.85 -24.10 -6.89
C ILE A 228 1.95 -24.77 -5.51
N PHE A 229 0.87 -24.74 -4.74
CA PHE A 229 0.83 -25.18 -3.34
C PHE A 229 0.62 -26.70 -3.20
N SER A 230 1.13 -27.26 -2.09
CA SER A 230 0.70 -28.58 -1.65
C SER A 230 -0.75 -28.55 -1.18
N GLN A 231 -1.40 -29.71 -1.06
CA GLN A 231 -2.77 -29.79 -0.56
C GLN A 231 -2.95 -29.09 0.80
N LYS A 232 -1.99 -29.27 1.72
CA LYS A 232 -2.00 -28.62 3.04
C LYS A 232 -1.79 -27.12 2.97
N GLN A 233 -0.87 -26.66 2.12
CA GLN A 233 -0.67 -25.23 1.89
C GLN A 233 -1.91 -24.58 1.27
N SER A 234 -2.60 -25.27 0.35
CA SER A 234 -3.88 -24.80 -0.22
C SER A 234 -4.98 -24.72 0.84
N GLU A 235 -5.07 -25.69 1.75
CA GLU A 235 -6.01 -25.62 2.88
C GLU A 235 -5.75 -24.42 3.79
N ILE A 236 -4.48 -24.08 4.06
CA ILE A 236 -4.09 -22.89 4.83
C ILE A 236 -4.41 -21.62 4.03
N TRP A 237 -4.02 -21.57 2.75
CA TRP A 237 -4.28 -20.44 1.85
C TRP A 237 -5.76 -20.09 1.78
N GLN A 238 -6.62 -21.10 1.60
CA GLN A 238 -8.06 -20.88 1.54
C GLN A 238 -8.59 -20.31 2.86
N ARG A 239 -8.09 -20.72 4.03
CA ARG A 239 -8.47 -20.12 5.33
C ARG A 239 -7.99 -18.68 5.48
N LEU A 240 -6.78 -18.39 5.02
CA LEU A 240 -6.21 -17.04 5.05
C LEU A 240 -7.04 -16.07 4.19
N VAL A 241 -7.43 -16.51 2.99
CA VAL A 241 -8.26 -15.75 2.05
C VAL A 241 -9.72 -15.64 2.52
N THR A 242 -10.32 -16.72 3.04
CA THR A 242 -11.76 -16.75 3.41
C THR A 242 -12.10 -16.03 4.71
N SER A 243 -11.11 -15.53 5.45
CA SER A 243 -11.31 -14.72 6.66
C SER A 243 -11.95 -13.33 6.42
N SER A 244 -12.28 -12.98 5.16
CA SER A 244 -12.89 -11.68 4.80
C SER A 244 -14.40 -11.58 4.98
N LYS A 245 -15.08 -12.51 5.68
CA LYS A 245 -16.48 -12.25 6.07
C LYS A 245 -16.62 -11.09 7.06
N ASP A 246 -15.53 -10.74 7.73
CA ASP A 246 -15.38 -9.46 8.45
C ASP A 246 -14.38 -8.58 7.71
N GLY A 247 -14.81 -7.94 6.61
CA GLY A 247 -13.97 -6.95 5.93
C GLY A 247 -14.38 -6.57 4.51
N GLU A 248 -15.15 -7.40 3.81
CA GLU A 248 -16.07 -6.86 2.81
C GLU A 248 -17.30 -6.34 3.52
N THR A 249 -17.15 -5.19 4.19
CA THR A 249 -18.14 -4.14 3.90
C THR A 249 -18.04 -3.91 2.40
N GLU A 250 -18.81 -4.69 1.64
CA GLU A 250 -19.55 -4.14 0.52
C GLU A 250 -20.06 -2.81 1.07
N TRP A 251 -19.41 -1.71 0.67
CA TRP A 251 -19.77 -0.34 1.00
C TRP A 251 -21.11 -0.07 0.32
N ARG A 252 -22.15 -0.80 0.71
CA ARG A 252 -23.52 -0.45 0.40
C ARG A 252 -23.77 0.80 1.20
N ALA A 253 -23.68 1.91 0.48
CA ALA A 253 -24.26 3.17 0.84
C ALA A 253 -25.64 2.94 1.46
N LYS A 254 -25.66 2.94 2.79
CA LYS A 254 -26.83 3.32 3.57
C LYS A 254 -26.39 4.52 4.39
N ASP A 255 -26.67 5.67 3.78
CA ASP A 255 -27.02 6.90 4.46
C ASP A 255 -25.88 7.64 5.19
N GLY A 256 -25.32 8.65 4.50
CA GLY A 256 -25.00 9.97 5.07
C GLY A 256 -23.94 10.12 6.17
N ASN A 257 -23.35 9.06 6.72
CA ASN A 257 -22.45 9.15 7.88
C ASN A 257 -21.11 8.43 7.66
N ASP A 258 -20.38 8.82 6.62
CA ASP A 258 -19.04 8.30 6.35
C ASP A 258 -18.00 8.95 7.30
N LEU A 259 -17.59 8.20 8.33
CA LEU A 259 -16.55 8.57 9.29
C LEU A 259 -15.21 8.88 8.58
N LYS A 260 -14.93 8.20 7.46
CA LYS A 260 -13.71 8.40 6.65
C LYS A 260 -13.75 9.73 5.91
N ALA A 261 -14.89 10.09 5.32
CA ALA A 261 -15.10 11.43 4.77
C ALA A 261 -15.04 12.52 5.83
N ARG A 262 -15.54 12.28 7.06
CA ARG A 262 -15.45 13.25 8.17
C ARG A 262 -14.01 13.47 8.62
N PHE A 263 -13.21 12.40 8.73
CA PHE A 263 -11.80 12.49 9.06
C PHE A 263 -11.00 13.19 7.96
N HIS A 264 -11.19 12.78 6.69
CA HIS A 264 -10.48 13.36 5.56
C HIS A 264 -10.83 14.84 5.34
N LYS A 265 -12.09 15.23 5.59
CA LYS A 265 -12.50 16.63 5.56
C LYS A 265 -11.78 17.44 6.63
N ALA A 266 -11.63 16.90 7.83
CA ALA A 266 -10.91 17.56 8.91
C ALA A 266 -9.40 17.63 8.67
N GLU A 267 -8.78 16.60 8.06
CA GLU A 267 -7.39 16.65 7.61
C GLU A 267 -7.15 17.82 6.66
N VAL A 268 -8.03 18.01 5.69
CA VAL A 268 -7.94 19.12 4.73
C VAL A 268 -8.09 20.47 5.45
N GLU A 269 -9.07 20.62 6.34
CA GLU A 269 -9.31 21.87 7.07
C GLU A 269 -8.16 22.21 8.04
N ILE A 270 -7.58 21.20 8.70
CA ILE A 270 -6.44 21.36 9.61
C ILE A 270 -5.16 21.69 8.83
N ALA A 271 -4.92 21.01 7.70
CA ALA A 271 -3.79 21.31 6.82
C ALA A 271 -3.87 22.74 6.25
N GLU A 272 -5.06 23.22 5.89
CA GLU A 272 -5.28 24.61 5.48
C GLU A 272 -5.01 25.60 6.62
N ALA A 273 -5.37 25.26 7.86
CA ALA A 273 -5.09 26.09 9.04
C ALA A 273 -3.60 26.16 9.39
N VAL A 274 -2.86 25.05 9.23
CA VAL A 274 -1.39 25.01 9.36
C VAL A 274 -0.73 25.85 8.27
N LYS A 275 -1.15 25.69 7.01
CA LYS A 275 -0.63 26.46 5.87
C LYS A 275 -0.90 27.95 6.00
N ALA A 276 -2.02 28.32 6.64
CA ALA A 276 -2.38 29.70 6.94
C ALA A 276 -1.71 30.24 8.23
N GLY A 277 -0.86 29.46 8.91
CA GLY A 277 -0.18 29.86 10.15
C GLY A 277 -1.11 30.09 11.34
N ARG A 278 -2.36 29.59 11.28
CA ARG A 278 -3.37 29.78 12.32
C ARG A 278 -3.22 28.79 13.49
N ILE A 279 -2.56 27.68 13.23
CA ILE A 279 -2.21 26.64 14.21
C ILE A 279 -0.80 26.13 13.91
N THR A 280 -0.08 25.66 14.93
CA THR A 280 1.20 24.97 14.76
C THR A 280 0.98 23.53 14.28
N LYS A 281 2.05 22.87 13.79
CA LYS A 281 1.98 21.45 13.41
C LYS A 281 1.61 20.56 14.60
N GLU A 282 2.20 20.80 15.77
CA GLU A 282 1.87 20.06 17.00
C GLU A 282 0.39 20.20 17.40
N GLN A 283 -0.18 21.40 17.25
CA GLN A 283 -1.62 21.63 17.50
C GLN A 283 -2.53 20.98 16.44
N ALA A 284 -2.02 20.78 15.23
CA ALA A 284 -2.73 20.07 14.18
C ALA A 284 -2.77 18.56 14.46
N ASP A 285 -1.64 17.99 14.88
CA ASP A 285 -1.50 16.58 15.21
C ASP A 285 -2.37 16.21 16.42
N GLU A 286 -2.36 17.04 17.48
CA GLU A 286 -3.20 16.87 18.66
C GLU A 286 -4.70 16.91 18.32
N ARG A 287 -5.10 17.78 17.37
CA ARG A 287 -6.50 17.88 16.90
C ARG A 287 -6.91 16.70 16.04
N LEU A 288 -6.02 16.19 15.19
CA LEU A 288 -6.27 15.01 14.37
C LEU A 288 -6.37 13.76 15.23
N GLU A 289 -5.49 13.59 16.22
CA GLU A 289 -5.61 12.50 17.20
C GLU A 289 -6.91 12.59 18.00
N GLY A 290 -7.24 13.77 18.52
CA GLY A 290 -8.47 13.97 19.28
C GLY A 290 -9.73 13.74 18.43
N LEU A 291 -9.66 13.94 17.13
CA LEU A 291 -10.74 13.59 16.20
C LEU A 291 -10.77 12.08 15.93
N ARG A 292 -9.62 11.45 15.70
CA ARG A 292 -9.50 10.00 15.47
C ARG A 292 -10.08 9.22 16.64
N ARG A 293 -9.73 9.59 17.88
CA ARG A 293 -10.27 8.98 19.11
C ARG A 293 -11.79 9.14 19.23
N ARG A 294 -12.34 10.31 18.87
CA ARG A 294 -13.79 10.56 18.89
C ARG A 294 -14.54 9.75 17.84
N LEU A 295 -14.03 9.69 16.62
CA LEU A 295 -14.66 8.92 15.53
C LEU A 295 -14.59 7.41 15.81
N TRP A 296 -13.49 6.93 16.40
CA TRP A 296 -13.37 5.54 16.87
C TRP A 296 -14.31 5.21 18.04
N ALA A 297 -14.51 6.12 18.98
CA ALA A 297 -15.52 5.95 20.03
C ALA A 297 -16.95 5.94 19.47
N GLU A 298 -17.23 6.76 18.45
CA GLU A 298 -18.52 6.84 17.77
C GLU A 298 -18.80 5.57 16.94
N GLU A 299 -17.77 4.95 16.35
CA GLU A 299 -17.84 3.65 15.68
C GLU A 299 -18.12 2.50 16.65
N ARG A 300 -17.44 2.47 17.81
CA ARG A 300 -17.70 1.48 18.87
C ARG A 300 -19.12 1.59 19.44
N ASN A 301 -19.65 2.81 19.57
CA ASN A 301 -21.01 3.04 20.07
C ASN A 301 -22.11 2.69 19.05
N GLN A 302 -21.76 2.53 17.76
CA GLN A 302 -22.70 2.13 16.70
C GLN A 302 -22.73 0.62 16.46
N ARG A 303 -21.76 -0.14 16.97
CA ARG A 303 -21.74 -1.61 16.89
C ARG A 303 -22.34 -2.19 18.16
N ASP A 304 -23.29 -3.12 18.00
CA ASP A 304 -23.87 -3.85 19.12
C ASP A 304 -22.77 -4.67 19.83
N PRO A 305 -22.60 -4.55 21.16
CA PRO A 305 -21.59 -5.29 21.91
C PRO A 305 -21.67 -6.81 21.71
N ALA A 306 -22.87 -7.36 21.52
CA ALA A 306 -23.05 -8.80 21.28
C ALA A 306 -22.52 -9.21 19.89
N ILE A 307 -22.64 -8.34 18.88
CA ILE A 307 -22.10 -8.58 17.53
C ILE A 307 -20.57 -8.45 17.54
N MET A 308 -20.01 -7.56 18.37
CA MET A 308 -18.56 -7.47 18.57
C MET A 308 -18.00 -8.74 19.22
N GLU A 309 -18.59 -9.21 20.33
CA GLU A 309 -18.16 -10.41 21.03
C GLU A 309 -18.26 -11.67 20.13
N GLU A 310 -19.32 -11.80 19.33
CA GLU A 310 -19.47 -12.90 18.37
C GLU A 310 -18.41 -12.83 17.25
N SER A 311 -18.10 -11.63 16.75
CA SER A 311 -17.06 -11.42 15.72
C SER A 311 -15.64 -11.67 16.25
N GLU A 312 -15.35 -11.26 17.49
CA GLU A 312 -14.06 -11.49 18.14
C GLU A 312 -13.85 -12.99 18.38
N ASN A 313 -14.88 -13.69 18.87
CA ASN A 313 -14.85 -15.14 19.04
C ASN A 313 -14.70 -15.90 17.69
N ALA A 314 -15.35 -15.44 16.62
CA ALA A 314 -15.18 -16.01 15.29
C ALA A 314 -13.76 -15.78 14.72
N SER A 315 -13.21 -14.58 14.96
CA SER A 315 -11.83 -14.24 14.61
C SER A 315 -10.81 -15.09 15.37
N GLN A 316 -11.00 -15.27 16.69
CA GLN A 316 -10.16 -16.15 17.53
C GLN A 316 -10.21 -17.61 17.09
N ASN A 317 -11.39 -18.14 16.76
CA ASN A 317 -11.50 -19.49 16.24
C ASN A 317 -10.81 -19.66 14.88
N THR A 318 -10.90 -18.66 14.00
CA THR A 318 -10.23 -18.70 12.69
C THR A 318 -8.71 -18.66 12.85
N ALA A 319 -8.22 -17.76 13.70
CA ALA A 319 -6.82 -17.64 14.07
C ALA A 319 -6.23 -18.96 14.57
N LYS A 320 -6.91 -19.60 15.52
CA LYS A 320 -6.56 -20.91 16.05
C LYS A 320 -6.42 -21.97 14.95
N LEU A 321 -7.42 -22.07 14.07
CA LEU A 321 -7.43 -23.05 12.98
C LEU A 321 -6.30 -22.84 11.97
N ILE A 322 -5.93 -21.60 11.70
CA ILE A 322 -4.78 -21.27 10.84
C ILE A 322 -3.48 -21.72 11.50
N ALA A 323 -3.28 -21.35 12.76
CA ALA A 323 -2.09 -21.70 13.55
C ALA A 323 -1.89 -23.23 13.67
N GLU A 324 -2.97 -23.96 13.98
CA GLU A 324 -2.96 -25.43 14.01
C GLU A 324 -2.60 -26.03 12.63
N ALA A 325 -3.17 -25.48 11.56
CA ALA A 325 -2.91 -25.94 10.20
C ALA A 325 -1.46 -25.67 9.77
N GLN A 326 -0.88 -24.52 10.14
CA GLN A 326 0.51 -24.16 9.88
C GLN A 326 1.48 -25.13 10.56
N LEU A 327 1.30 -25.38 11.86
CA LEU A 327 2.13 -26.33 12.60
C LEU A 327 1.96 -27.77 12.08
N ALA A 328 0.76 -28.16 11.67
CA ALA A 328 0.51 -29.47 11.08
C ALA A 328 1.22 -29.62 9.72
N ALA A 329 1.10 -28.63 8.84
CA ALA A 329 1.77 -28.63 7.53
C ALA A 329 3.30 -28.63 7.69
N HIS A 330 3.83 -27.84 8.63
CA HIS A 330 5.25 -27.82 8.94
C HIS A 330 5.75 -29.16 9.48
N THR A 331 4.99 -29.81 10.36
CA THR A 331 5.33 -31.14 10.90
C THR A 331 5.42 -32.19 9.79
N GLU A 332 4.57 -32.11 8.77
CA GLU A 332 4.63 -33.01 7.61
C GLU A 332 5.90 -32.77 6.75
N GLN A 333 6.38 -31.52 6.67
CA GLN A 333 7.62 -31.18 5.98
C GLN A 333 8.88 -31.76 6.64
N LEU A 334 8.81 -32.14 7.93
CA LEU A 334 9.91 -32.80 8.64
C LEU A 334 10.14 -34.25 8.17
N GLY A 335 9.22 -34.81 7.38
CA GLY A 335 9.28 -36.19 6.91
C GLY A 335 8.74 -37.21 7.91
N PRO A 336 9.01 -38.51 7.70
CA PRO A 336 8.46 -39.57 8.53
C PRO A 336 9.03 -39.53 9.95
N LEU A 337 8.14 -39.33 10.92
CA LEU A 337 8.46 -39.33 12.34
C LEU A 337 8.07 -40.67 12.98
N ASN A 338 8.80 -41.08 14.02
CA ASN A 338 8.36 -42.19 14.86
C ASN A 338 7.18 -41.76 15.75
N GLU A 339 6.41 -42.74 16.24
CA GLU A 339 5.17 -42.47 17.00
C GLU A 339 5.38 -41.58 18.23
N ARG A 340 6.51 -41.73 18.92
CA ARG A 340 6.86 -40.90 20.09
C ARG A 340 7.10 -39.45 19.67
N ALA A 341 7.87 -39.23 18.61
CA ALA A 341 8.15 -37.91 18.06
C ALA A 341 6.86 -37.22 17.60
N SER A 342 6.00 -37.93 16.85
CA SER A 342 4.70 -37.41 16.40
C SER A 342 3.80 -37.00 17.57
N ARG A 343 3.71 -37.82 18.62
CA ARG A 343 2.91 -37.50 19.81
C ARG A 343 3.46 -36.28 20.55
N ARG A 344 4.78 -36.18 20.70
CA ARG A 344 5.42 -35.06 21.39
C ARG A 344 5.21 -33.76 20.64
N LEU A 345 5.43 -33.74 19.32
CA LEU A 345 5.18 -32.56 18.49
C LEU A 345 3.71 -32.16 18.50
N ALA A 346 2.77 -33.11 18.41
CA ALA A 346 1.34 -32.78 18.47
C ALA A 346 0.94 -32.11 19.80
N LEU A 347 1.48 -32.59 20.93
CA LEU A 347 1.24 -31.99 22.24
C LEU A 347 1.81 -30.58 22.34
N VAL A 348 3.05 -30.38 21.89
CA VAL A 348 3.68 -29.06 21.90
C VAL A 348 2.97 -28.10 20.96
N SER A 349 2.60 -28.52 19.75
CA SER A 349 1.85 -27.66 18.83
C SER A 349 0.55 -27.15 19.45
N LYS A 350 -0.18 -28.02 20.16
CA LYS A 350 -1.40 -27.60 20.87
C LYS A 350 -1.10 -26.54 21.93
N GLY A 351 -0.07 -26.76 22.76
CA GLY A 351 0.33 -25.81 23.79
C GLY A 351 0.82 -24.47 23.22
N VAL A 352 1.54 -24.49 22.09
CA VAL A 352 1.98 -23.27 21.40
C VAL A 352 0.81 -22.46 20.86
N VAL A 353 -0.19 -23.11 20.28
CA VAL A 353 -1.40 -22.42 19.81
C VAL A 353 -2.19 -21.84 20.99
N GLU A 354 -2.30 -22.58 22.10
CA GLU A 354 -2.95 -22.08 23.32
C GLU A 354 -2.21 -20.84 23.88
N GLN A 355 -0.87 -20.88 23.99
CA GLN A 355 -0.06 -19.74 24.42
C GLN A 355 -0.25 -18.51 23.52
N LEU A 356 -0.31 -18.71 22.20
CA LEU A 356 -0.52 -17.61 21.24
C LEU A 356 -1.90 -16.97 21.38
N LEU A 357 -2.93 -17.75 21.72
CA LEU A 357 -4.27 -17.24 21.96
C LEU A 357 -4.37 -16.53 23.32
N GLU A 358 -3.73 -17.05 24.36
CA GLU A 358 -3.69 -16.42 25.70
C GLU A 358 -2.97 -15.07 25.66
N ALA A 359 -1.84 -14.98 24.94
CA ALA A 359 -1.12 -13.74 24.76
C ALA A 359 -1.93 -12.68 23.98
N ARG A 360 -2.88 -13.09 23.14
CA ARG A 360 -3.74 -12.18 22.36
C ARG A 360 -4.75 -11.40 23.22
N ASP A 361 -5.18 -11.96 24.35
CA ASP A 361 -6.14 -11.31 25.26
C ASP A 361 -5.45 -10.26 26.15
N GLU A 362 -4.16 -10.45 26.47
CA GLU A 362 -3.35 -9.51 27.26
C GLU A 362 -2.61 -8.47 26.38
N TRP A 363 -2.29 -8.82 25.13
CA TRP A 363 -1.55 -7.99 24.17
C TRP A 363 -2.26 -8.02 22.82
N LYS A 364 -2.94 -6.92 22.49
CA LYS A 364 -3.69 -6.76 21.22
C LYS A 364 -2.79 -6.68 19.97
N ASP A 365 -1.48 -6.76 20.16
CA ASP A 365 -0.44 -6.45 19.16
C ASP A 365 0.34 -7.68 18.66
N LEU A 366 -0.08 -8.90 19.00
CA LEU A 366 0.41 -10.07 18.26
C LEU A 366 -0.07 -9.99 16.81
N ASN A 367 0.76 -9.37 15.98
CA ASN A 367 0.65 -9.41 14.55
C ASN A 367 0.59 -10.88 14.15
N PHE A 368 -0.53 -11.27 13.54
CA PHE A 368 -0.75 -12.55 12.87
C PHE A 368 0.27 -12.84 11.74
N ASP A 369 1.25 -11.94 11.57
CA ASP A 369 2.35 -12.06 10.65
C ASP A 369 3.48 -12.94 11.18
N ASP A 370 3.66 -13.15 12.50
CA ASP A 370 4.78 -13.96 12.98
C ASP A 370 4.66 -15.45 12.59
N ASP A 371 5.76 -16.01 12.10
CA ASP A 371 5.86 -17.40 11.66
C ASP A 371 5.80 -18.31 12.90
N ILE A 372 4.60 -18.85 13.21
CA ILE A 372 4.37 -19.70 14.39
C ILE A 372 5.32 -20.90 14.47
N THR A 373 5.86 -21.33 13.33
CA THR A 373 6.83 -22.41 13.29
C THR A 373 8.11 -22.05 14.04
N ASN A 374 8.46 -20.76 14.19
CA ASN A 374 9.64 -20.31 14.94
C ASN A 374 9.46 -20.32 16.46
N HIS A 375 8.29 -20.70 16.98
CA HIS A 375 8.05 -20.65 18.42
C HIS A 375 9.10 -21.46 19.22
N PRO A 376 9.73 -20.91 20.27
CA PRO A 376 10.88 -21.53 20.94
C PRO A 376 10.62 -22.95 21.45
N LEU A 377 9.43 -23.20 22.03
CA LEU A 377 9.04 -24.54 22.50
C LEU A 377 8.91 -25.55 21.36
N TYR A 378 8.39 -25.11 20.21
CA TYR A 378 8.22 -25.95 19.04
C TYR A 378 9.57 -26.28 18.40
N GLN A 379 10.45 -25.28 18.23
CA GLN A 379 11.81 -25.46 17.72
C GLN A 379 12.65 -26.40 18.59
N LYS A 380 12.61 -26.21 19.92
CA LYS A 380 13.30 -27.12 20.85
C LYS A 380 12.77 -28.55 20.77
N THR A 381 11.47 -28.71 20.53
CA THR A 381 10.88 -30.03 20.37
C THR A 381 11.33 -30.68 19.06
N ILE A 382 11.49 -29.92 17.98
CA ILE A 382 12.05 -30.42 16.71
C ILE A 382 13.48 -30.92 16.93
N GLU A 383 14.33 -30.13 17.59
CA GLU A 383 15.70 -30.52 17.93
C GLU A 383 15.76 -31.82 18.74
N ASP A 384 14.85 -31.96 19.73
CA ASP A 384 14.82 -33.13 20.60
C ASP A 384 14.28 -34.43 19.94
N VAL A 385 13.48 -34.32 18.86
CA VAL A 385 12.74 -35.47 18.30
C VAL A 385 13.25 -35.92 16.94
N LEU A 386 13.97 -35.07 16.21
CA LEU A 386 14.59 -35.44 14.95
C LEU A 386 15.90 -36.18 15.19
N THR A 387 16.29 -37.01 14.21
CA THR A 387 17.66 -37.52 14.15
C THR A 387 18.60 -36.40 13.73
N GLU A 388 19.89 -36.52 14.07
CA GLU A 388 20.92 -35.53 13.70
C GLU A 388 20.88 -35.17 12.20
N ASP A 389 20.89 -36.18 11.31
CA ASP A 389 20.80 -35.96 9.87
C ASP A 389 19.52 -35.23 9.41
N ALA A 390 18.38 -35.50 10.08
CA ALA A 390 17.10 -34.89 9.73
C ALA A 390 17.01 -33.45 10.26
N PHE A 391 17.56 -33.22 11.45
CA PHE A 391 17.68 -31.89 12.03
C PHE A 391 18.64 -31.01 11.23
N ASP A 392 19.75 -31.56 10.72
CA ASP A 392 20.67 -30.82 9.85
C ASP A 392 20.02 -30.38 8.54
N GLN A 393 19.23 -31.27 7.91
CA GLN A 393 18.47 -30.93 6.70
C GLN A 393 17.41 -29.86 6.98
N TYR A 394 16.69 -30.00 8.10
CA TYR A 394 15.72 -29.02 8.57
C TYR A 394 16.37 -27.66 8.81
N ASN A 395 17.50 -27.63 9.53
CA ASN A 395 18.22 -26.40 9.83
C ASN A 395 18.77 -25.73 8.56
N ALA A 396 19.32 -26.51 7.63
CA ALA A 396 19.75 -26.00 6.33
C ALA A 396 18.60 -25.33 5.55
N TYR A 397 17.41 -25.91 5.59
CA TYR A 397 16.21 -25.32 5.00
C TYR A 397 15.79 -24.01 5.70
N GLN A 398 15.78 -23.96 7.04
CA GLN A 398 15.44 -22.73 7.76
C GLN A 398 16.45 -21.61 7.54
N VAL A 399 17.75 -21.93 7.50
CA VAL A 399 18.81 -20.98 7.17
C VAL A 399 18.61 -20.40 5.76
N GLU A 400 18.26 -21.24 4.79
CA GLU A 400 17.98 -20.78 3.42
C GLU A 400 16.73 -19.90 3.35
N ARG A 401 15.65 -20.23 4.08
CA ARG A 401 14.45 -19.38 4.19
C ARG A 401 14.75 -18.04 4.83
N LEU A 402 15.48 -18.03 5.93
CA LEU A 402 15.87 -16.79 6.61
C LEU A 402 16.74 -15.92 5.71
N ALA A 403 17.74 -16.50 5.04
CA ALA A 403 18.61 -15.79 4.11
C ALA A 403 17.83 -15.20 2.92
N PHE A 404 16.82 -15.93 2.40
CA PHE A 404 15.92 -15.42 1.38
C PHE A 404 15.15 -14.19 1.89
N ARG A 405 14.45 -14.28 3.03
CA ARG A 405 13.66 -13.17 3.59
C ARG A 405 14.52 -11.93 3.88
N GLN A 406 15.67 -12.12 4.52
CA GLN A 406 16.61 -11.01 4.79
C GLN A 406 17.11 -10.33 3.52
N LYS A 407 17.41 -11.12 2.47
CA LYS A 407 17.80 -10.55 1.18
C LYS A 407 16.68 -9.72 0.56
N VAL A 408 15.44 -10.21 0.63
CA VAL A 408 14.28 -9.48 0.10
C VAL A 408 14.05 -8.16 0.84
N SER A 409 14.15 -8.14 2.17
CA SER A 409 14.07 -6.90 2.96
C SER A 409 15.11 -5.87 2.53
N ARG A 410 16.36 -6.28 2.37
CA ARG A 410 17.47 -5.40 1.91
C ARG A 410 17.23 -4.87 0.50
N ASP A 411 16.92 -5.76 -0.44
CA ASP A 411 16.60 -5.40 -1.82
C ASP A 411 15.44 -4.38 -1.86
N LEU A 412 14.41 -4.56 -1.01
CA LEU A 412 13.23 -3.69 -0.94
C LEU A 412 13.55 -2.30 -0.42
N VAL A 413 14.34 -2.18 0.65
CA VAL A 413 14.81 -0.89 1.15
C VAL A 413 15.56 -0.12 0.06
N VAL A 414 16.53 -0.76 -0.59
CA VAL A 414 17.29 -0.12 -1.67
C VAL A 414 16.39 0.29 -2.84
N ALA A 415 15.45 -0.58 -3.24
CA ALA A 415 14.53 -0.29 -4.34
C ALA A 415 13.57 0.87 -4.02
N SER A 416 13.06 0.95 -2.78
CA SER A 416 12.23 2.06 -2.31
C SER A 416 13.02 3.36 -2.30
N LEU A 417 14.28 3.36 -1.83
CA LEU A 417 15.15 4.53 -1.88
C LEU A 417 15.49 4.95 -3.32
N ASP A 418 15.83 4.01 -4.22
CA ASP A 418 16.10 4.30 -5.64
C ASP A 418 14.87 4.95 -6.32
N THR A 419 13.67 4.45 -5.99
CA THR A 419 12.40 4.94 -6.53
C THR A 419 12.07 6.34 -6.02
N HIS A 420 12.24 6.62 -4.72
CA HIS A 420 11.86 7.89 -4.11
C HIS A 420 12.93 8.98 -4.17
N LEU A 421 14.21 8.62 -4.26
CA LEU A 421 15.35 9.54 -4.26
C LEU A 421 16.06 9.62 -5.63
N LEU A 422 15.58 8.87 -6.64
CA LEU A 422 16.18 8.83 -7.99
C LEU A 422 17.69 8.61 -7.96
N LEU A 423 18.14 7.60 -7.19
CA LEU A 423 19.55 7.35 -6.93
C LEU A 423 20.34 7.18 -8.23
N SER A 424 21.56 7.71 -8.25
CA SER A 424 22.54 7.36 -9.28
C SER A 424 22.97 5.90 -9.14
N GLU A 425 23.61 5.34 -10.17
CA GLU A 425 24.08 3.95 -10.11
C GLU A 425 25.10 3.73 -8.99
N ASN A 426 26.00 4.70 -8.76
CA ASN A 426 27.00 4.63 -7.70
C ASN A 426 26.35 4.71 -6.32
N GLN A 427 25.38 5.62 -6.14
CA GLN A 427 24.63 5.70 -4.88
C GLN A 427 23.90 4.39 -4.61
N ARG A 428 23.12 3.88 -5.57
CA ARG A 428 22.41 2.60 -5.42
C ARG A 428 23.36 1.46 -5.04
N LYS A 429 24.50 1.31 -5.72
CA LYS A 429 25.51 0.27 -5.39
C LYS A 429 26.07 0.46 -3.98
N HIS A 430 26.31 1.70 -3.56
CA HIS A 430 26.75 2.00 -2.21
C HIS A 430 25.71 1.57 -1.16
N PHE A 431 24.43 1.87 -1.41
CA PHE A 431 23.33 1.38 -0.56
C PHE A 431 23.23 -0.14 -0.52
N GLU A 432 23.37 -0.83 -1.67
CA GLU A 432 23.40 -2.30 -1.74
C GLU A 432 24.50 -2.86 -0.82
N VAL A 433 25.72 -2.32 -0.90
CA VAL A 433 26.85 -2.72 -0.05
C VAL A 433 26.59 -2.47 1.43
N ILE A 434 26.07 -1.29 1.80
CA ILE A 434 25.80 -0.98 3.21
C ILE A 434 24.70 -1.91 3.75
N THR A 435 23.59 -2.07 3.03
CA THR A 435 22.52 -2.96 3.47
C THR A 435 22.98 -4.42 3.58
N ASP A 436 23.93 -4.86 2.76
CA ASP A 436 24.54 -6.17 2.90
C ASP A 436 25.33 -6.33 4.21
N MET A 437 25.98 -5.26 4.66
CA MET A 437 26.74 -5.23 5.92
C MET A 437 25.86 -5.13 7.16
N VAL A 438 24.62 -4.63 7.04
CA VAL A 438 23.68 -4.46 8.17
C VAL A 438 23.46 -5.76 8.94
N ASN A 439 23.32 -6.89 8.26
CA ASN A 439 23.14 -8.21 8.92
C ASN A 439 24.38 -8.67 9.71
N MET A 440 25.57 -8.11 9.44
CA MET A 440 26.77 -8.42 10.21
C MET A 440 26.84 -7.66 11.53
N TRP A 441 26.09 -6.57 11.67
CA TRP A 441 26.13 -5.70 12.85
C TRP A 441 25.16 -6.13 13.95
N GLN A 442 24.08 -6.83 13.59
CA GLN A 442 23.23 -7.58 14.53
C GLN A 442 22.80 -8.91 13.88
N PRO A 443 23.51 -10.03 14.14
CA PRO A 443 23.04 -11.33 13.69
C PRO A 443 21.72 -11.62 14.40
N THR A 444 20.62 -11.67 13.65
CA THR A 444 19.36 -12.17 14.18
C THR A 444 19.62 -13.61 14.62
N PRO A 445 19.37 -13.98 15.89
CA PRO A 445 19.60 -15.34 16.32
C PRO A 445 18.79 -16.27 15.42
N ILE A 446 19.43 -17.27 14.81
CA ILE A 446 18.71 -18.33 14.08
C ILE A 446 17.62 -18.94 14.98
N ALA A 447 17.86 -18.94 16.31
CA ALA A 447 16.94 -19.36 17.35
C ALA A 447 15.65 -18.53 17.51
N THR A 448 15.62 -17.25 17.08
CA THR A 448 14.37 -16.46 17.06
C THR A 448 13.63 -16.61 15.74
N GLY A 449 14.32 -16.96 14.65
CA GLY A 449 13.73 -17.17 13.31
C GLY A 449 13.11 -15.92 12.68
N LEU A 450 13.19 -14.77 13.35
CA LEU A 450 12.70 -13.47 12.89
C LEU A 450 13.64 -12.93 11.82
N ALA A 451 13.11 -12.57 10.65
CA ALA A 451 13.86 -11.81 9.65
C ALA A 451 13.75 -10.32 9.98
N LEU A 452 14.85 -9.56 9.82
CA LEU A 452 14.76 -8.10 9.90
C LEU A 452 13.73 -7.62 8.88
N THR A 453 12.71 -6.91 9.36
CA THR A 453 11.69 -6.33 8.48
C THR A 453 12.32 -5.23 7.61
N PRO A 454 11.69 -4.86 6.49
CA PRO A 454 12.17 -3.75 5.67
C PRO A 454 12.31 -2.45 6.46
N VAL A 455 11.43 -2.20 7.43
CA VAL A 455 11.49 -1.02 8.31
C VAL A 455 12.73 -1.05 9.21
N HIS A 456 13.00 -2.17 9.89
CA HIS A 456 14.22 -2.32 10.71
C HIS A 456 15.49 -2.16 9.87
N THR A 457 15.49 -2.73 8.66
CA THR A 457 16.62 -2.60 7.73
C THR A 457 16.84 -1.14 7.32
N LEU A 458 15.76 -0.37 7.09
CA LEU A 458 15.82 1.04 6.75
C LEU A 458 16.37 1.89 7.91
N ILE A 459 15.97 1.58 9.14
CA ILE A 459 16.47 2.25 10.35
C ILE A 459 17.97 2.00 10.52
N GLN A 460 18.41 0.75 10.49
CA GLN A 460 19.82 0.41 10.63
C GLN A 460 20.66 1.04 9.52
N LEU A 461 20.12 1.10 8.30
CA LEU A 461 20.74 1.85 7.21
C LEU A 461 20.85 3.35 7.56
N SER A 462 19.79 3.96 8.11
CA SER A 462 19.78 5.40 8.45
C SER A 462 20.84 5.81 9.47
N GLU A 463 21.13 4.96 10.45
CA GLU A 463 22.16 5.20 11.47
C GLU A 463 23.58 5.23 10.88
N GLN A 464 23.74 4.63 9.70
CA GLN A 464 25.04 4.37 9.06
C GLN A 464 25.26 5.29 7.85
N LEU A 465 24.23 6.07 7.49
CA LEU A 465 24.32 7.03 6.40
C LEU A 465 24.94 8.34 6.88
N ASN A 466 26.08 8.67 6.28
CA ASN A 466 26.59 10.03 6.34
C ASN A 466 25.84 10.91 5.32
N ASN A 467 25.68 12.19 5.66
CA ASN A 467 25.07 13.22 4.80
C ASN A 467 25.78 13.39 3.43
N GLU A 468 26.99 12.85 3.25
CA GLU A 468 27.73 12.85 1.99
C GLU A 468 27.25 11.80 0.97
N ALA A 469 26.51 10.76 1.39
CA ALA A 469 26.04 9.71 0.48
C ALA A 469 24.88 10.17 -0.42
N LEU A 470 24.16 11.21 -0.01
CA LEU A 470 23.01 11.78 -0.70
C LEU A 470 23.29 13.23 -1.06
N SER A 471 22.78 13.67 -2.21
CA SER A 471 22.78 15.10 -2.54
C SER A 471 21.83 15.87 -1.60
N PRO A 472 22.00 17.21 -1.45
CA PRO A 472 21.23 17.99 -0.48
C PRO A 472 19.70 17.85 -0.62
N TRP A 473 19.18 17.75 -1.84
CA TRP A 473 17.75 17.56 -2.05
C TRP A 473 17.28 16.15 -1.65
N GLN A 474 18.09 15.12 -1.94
CA GLN A 474 17.79 13.73 -1.56
C GLN A 474 17.79 13.62 -0.04
N TRP A 475 18.75 14.25 0.63
CA TRP A 475 18.79 14.33 2.10
C TRP A 475 17.56 15.04 2.66
N ASN A 476 17.20 16.21 2.13
CA ASN A 476 16.00 16.95 2.57
C ASN A 476 14.70 16.15 2.36
N ARG A 477 14.67 15.25 1.38
CA ARG A 477 13.54 14.36 1.13
C ARG A 477 13.52 13.15 2.07
N PHE A 478 14.70 12.63 2.40
CA PHE A 478 14.88 11.41 3.18
C PHE A 478 14.85 11.65 4.70
N ASN A 479 15.49 12.72 5.19
CA ASN A 479 15.62 13.03 6.61
C ASN A 479 14.28 13.06 7.37
N PRO A 480 13.18 13.67 6.84
CA PRO A 480 11.90 13.65 7.54
C PRO A 480 11.29 12.24 7.70
N VAL A 481 11.63 11.30 6.82
CA VAL A 481 11.17 9.90 6.93
C VAL A 481 11.90 9.21 8.07
N ILE A 482 13.21 9.45 8.23
CA ILE A 482 13.99 8.93 9.36
C ILE A 482 13.46 9.52 10.66
N GLU A 483 13.30 10.85 10.74
CA GLU A 483 12.79 11.53 11.93
C GLU A 483 11.40 11.06 12.36
N ALA A 484 10.56 10.64 11.41
CA ALA A 484 9.22 10.11 11.71
C ALA A 484 9.24 8.66 12.20
N ILE A 485 10.22 7.85 11.77
CA ILE A 485 10.30 6.42 12.13
C ILE A 485 11.12 6.22 13.41
N GLN A 486 12.10 7.08 13.68
CA GLN A 486 13.00 6.96 14.84
C GLN A 486 12.28 6.94 16.21
N PRO A 487 11.20 7.71 16.47
CA PRO A 487 10.47 7.66 17.73
C PRO A 487 9.67 6.37 17.94
N LEU A 488 9.25 5.69 16.86
CA LEU A 488 8.50 4.42 16.92
C LEU A 488 9.33 3.27 17.53
N LEU A 489 10.65 3.47 17.72
CA LEU A 489 11.60 2.48 18.26
C LEU A 489 11.84 2.60 19.77
N HIS A 490 11.32 3.65 20.40
CA HIS A 490 11.33 3.80 21.84
C HIS A 490 10.01 3.34 22.48
N GLU A 491 9.06 2.90 21.66
CA GLU A 491 7.89 2.18 22.16
C GLU A 491 8.30 0.74 22.52
N PRO A 492 7.86 0.22 23.68
CA PRO A 492 8.20 -1.13 24.14
C PRO A 492 7.86 -2.22 23.11
N GLU A 493 6.88 -1.95 22.25
CA GLU A 493 6.36 -2.84 21.20
C GLU A 493 7.37 -3.15 20.07
N PHE A 494 8.48 -2.41 19.97
CA PHE A 494 9.50 -2.59 18.93
C PHE A 494 10.90 -2.96 19.49
N GLN A 495 11.00 -3.27 20.78
CA GLN A 495 12.28 -3.62 21.44
C GLN A 495 12.42 -5.10 21.84
N GLU A 496 11.36 -5.90 21.69
CA GLU A 496 11.37 -7.36 21.85
C GLU A 496 11.29 -8.06 20.49
#